data_AF-A0A558DFL5-F1
#
_entry.id   AF-A0A558DFL5-F1
#
_cell.length_a   1.000
_cell.length_b   1.000
_cell.length_c   1.000
_cell.angle_alpha   90.00
_cell.angle_beta   90.00
_cell.angle_gamma   90.00
#
_symmetry.space_group_name_H-M   'P 1'
#
loop_
_entity.id
_entity.type
_entity.pdbx_description
1 polymer ?
#
loop_
_entity_poly.entity_id
_entity_poly.type
_entity_poly.pdbx_seq_one_letter_code
_entity_poly.pdbx_strand_id
1 'polypeptide(L)'
;MTRNKPQGLEFRELEGDRIWPSAGYSRQVERLKQSIGKPIFLVELKPEAINMGIRFSDTPYELVDVIDFPRPDPAQGIAPHLILLDDGRGINLGRIARITIGTPYSPPEENILYQESFLMESLLLRERRLSHASIAERSKILLGRLLGKPIDKRLTRD
;
A
#
# COMPACT_ATOMS: atom_id res chain seq x y z
N MET A 1 14.29 38.88 25.68
CA MET A 1 13.63 39.20 24.39
C MET A 1 14.62 39.01 23.24
N THR A 2 14.66 37.84 22.59
CA THR A 2 14.87 37.73 21.13
C THR A 2 14.40 36.35 20.68
N ARG A 3 13.87 36.30 19.47
CA ARG A 3 12.87 35.35 18.95
C ARG A 3 13.45 33.96 18.69
N ASN A 4 12.79 32.93 19.22
CA ASN A 4 13.00 31.55 18.82
C ASN A 4 12.29 31.33 17.47
N LYS A 5 13.04 31.09 16.39
CA LYS A 5 12.48 30.65 15.10
C LYS A 5 12.11 29.17 15.22
N PRO A 6 10.89 28.73 14.89
CA PRO A 6 10.64 27.32 14.65
C PRO A 6 11.23 26.98 13.28
N GLN A 7 12.36 26.27 13.27
CA GLN A 7 12.83 25.61 12.05
C GLN A 7 11.82 24.50 11.72
N GLY A 8 11.29 24.57 10.50
CA GLY A 8 10.27 23.65 10.01
C GLY A 8 10.78 22.22 10.03
N LEU A 9 9.89 21.31 10.40
CA LEU A 9 10.06 19.87 10.23
C LEU A 9 10.33 19.60 8.75
N GLU A 10 11.59 19.32 8.44
CA GLU A 10 12.00 18.74 7.16
C GLU A 10 11.43 17.32 7.05
N PHE A 11 10.31 17.18 6.36
CA PHE A 11 9.77 15.88 5.94
C PHE A 11 10.58 15.26 4.78
N ARG A 12 11.88 15.57 4.67
CA ARG A 12 12.72 15.18 3.53
C ARG A 12 13.80 14.14 3.83
N GLU A 13 13.99 13.73 5.08
CA GLU A 13 15.12 12.87 5.48
C GLU A 13 14.76 11.42 5.84
N LEU A 14 13.48 11.02 5.83
CA LEU A 14 13.10 9.62 6.11
C LEU A 14 13.00 8.72 4.87
N GLU A 15 13.20 9.27 3.66
CA GLU A 15 13.17 8.52 2.39
C GLU A 15 14.56 8.01 1.95
N GLY A 16 15.65 8.48 2.57
CA GLY A 16 17.02 8.29 2.06
C GLY A 16 17.67 6.92 2.26
N ASP A 17 17.08 6.01 3.05
CA ASP A 17 17.76 4.78 3.47
C ASP A 17 16.96 3.49 3.25
N ARG A 18 15.82 3.56 2.55
CA ARG A 18 14.98 2.38 2.26
C ARG A 18 15.11 1.99 0.80
N ILE A 19 15.75 0.85 0.55
CA ILE A 19 15.93 0.27 -0.78
C ILE A 19 14.54 -0.11 -1.33
N TRP A 20 14.12 0.62 -2.37
CA TRP A 20 12.91 0.33 -3.15
C TRP A 20 13.32 -0.14 -4.55
N PRO A 21 12.71 -1.22 -5.09
CA PRO A 21 11.87 -2.19 -4.38
C PRO A 21 12.65 -2.93 -3.29
N SER A 22 11.95 -3.67 -2.42
CA SER A 22 12.63 -4.44 -1.36
C SER A 22 13.63 -5.44 -1.93
N ALA A 23 14.67 -5.79 -1.16
CA ALA A 23 15.71 -6.72 -1.61
C ALA A 23 15.17 -8.11 -2.04
N GLY A 24 13.98 -8.50 -1.57
CA GLY A 24 13.29 -9.73 -1.96
C GLY A 24 12.40 -9.62 -3.19
N TYR A 25 12.14 -8.41 -3.70
CA TYR A 25 11.14 -8.15 -4.73
C TYR A 25 11.38 -8.95 -6.02
N SER A 26 12.61 -8.94 -6.54
CA SER A 26 12.93 -9.68 -7.78
C SER A 26 12.67 -11.18 -7.63
N ARG A 27 12.97 -11.77 -6.46
CA ARG A 27 12.68 -13.18 -6.19
C ARG A 27 11.19 -13.46 -6.17
N GLN A 28 10.39 -12.56 -5.60
CA GLN A 28 8.93 -12.70 -5.59
C GLN A 28 8.35 -12.59 -7.01
N VAL A 29 8.87 -11.67 -7.83
CA VAL A 29 8.48 -11.54 -9.24
C VAL A 29 8.78 -12.82 -10.02
N GLU A 30 9.96 -13.43 -9.81
CA GLU A 30 10.29 -14.70 -10.46
C GLU A 30 9.36 -15.85 -10.01
N ARG A 31 8.96 -15.90 -8.73
CA ARG A 31 7.95 -16.86 -8.25
C ARG A 31 6.59 -16.65 -8.91
N LEU A 32 6.19 -15.39 -9.13
CA LEU A 32 4.96 -15.07 -9.86
C LEU A 32 5.05 -15.54 -11.31
N LYS A 33 6.16 -15.27 -12.01
CA LYS A 33 6.38 -15.74 -13.39
C LYS A 33 6.34 -17.27 -13.50
N GLN A 34 6.90 -17.98 -12.52
CA GLN A 34 6.81 -19.45 -12.42
C GLN A 34 5.40 -19.98 -12.10
N SER A 35 4.48 -19.09 -11.78
CA SER A 35 3.10 -19.41 -11.41
C SER A 35 2.08 -18.94 -12.44
N ILE A 36 2.53 -18.46 -13.61
CA ILE A 36 1.65 -18.17 -14.75
C ILE A 36 0.86 -19.44 -15.13
N GLY A 37 -0.42 -19.28 -15.42
CA GLY A 37 -1.39 -20.34 -15.68
C GLY A 37 -1.94 -21.03 -14.43
N LYS A 38 -1.60 -20.55 -13.22
CA LYS A 38 -2.13 -21.11 -11.96
C LYS A 38 -3.18 -20.21 -11.34
N PRO A 39 -4.16 -20.78 -10.61
CA PRO A 39 -5.09 -20.00 -9.80
C PRO A 39 -4.36 -19.36 -8.61
N ILE A 40 -4.55 -18.06 -8.44
CA ILE A 40 -4.00 -17.25 -7.36
C ILE A 40 -5.11 -16.54 -6.58
N PHE A 41 -4.86 -16.29 -5.30
CA PHE A 41 -5.72 -15.50 -4.43
C PHE A 41 -5.05 -14.16 -4.14
N LEU A 42 -5.87 -13.11 -4.08
CA LEU A 42 -5.40 -11.73 -3.97
C LEU A 42 -5.87 -11.09 -2.68
N VAL A 43 -4.93 -10.41 -2.01
CA VAL A 43 -5.22 -9.42 -0.98
C VAL A 43 -4.85 -8.06 -1.55
N GLU A 44 -5.86 -7.28 -1.94
CA GLU A 44 -5.67 -5.99 -2.62
C GLU A 44 -5.70 -4.83 -1.62
N LEU A 45 -4.88 -3.82 -1.90
CA LEU A 45 -4.86 -2.55 -1.19
C LEU A 45 -5.76 -1.56 -1.91
N LYS A 46 -6.80 -1.11 -1.23
CA LYS A 46 -7.70 -0.06 -1.70
C LYS A 46 -7.31 1.26 -1.05
N PRO A 47 -6.67 2.19 -1.78
CA PRO A 47 -6.52 3.55 -1.29
C PRO A 47 -7.92 4.19 -1.20
N GLU A 48 -8.43 4.39 0.01
CA GLU A 48 -9.62 5.20 0.25
C GLU A 48 -9.19 6.63 0.62
N ALA A 49 -10.11 7.59 0.50
CA ALA A 49 -9.82 9.02 0.69
C ALA A 49 -9.23 9.39 2.07
N ILE A 50 -9.35 8.49 3.05
CA ILE A 50 -8.85 8.70 4.42
C ILE A 50 -8.03 7.54 4.98
N ASN A 51 -8.31 6.32 4.52
CA ASN A 51 -7.81 5.07 5.07
C ASN A 51 -7.25 4.21 3.95
N MET A 52 -6.39 3.26 4.28
CA MET A 52 -6.01 2.21 3.34
C MET A 52 -6.87 1.00 3.67
N GLY A 53 -7.84 0.71 2.81
CA GLY A 53 -8.68 -0.49 2.92
C GLY A 53 -7.93 -1.71 2.41
N ILE A 54 -8.23 -2.88 2.97
CA ILE A 54 -7.72 -4.15 2.49
C ILE A 54 -8.92 -4.95 1.98
N ARG A 55 -8.86 -5.41 0.73
CA ARG A 55 -9.83 -6.35 0.18
C ARG A 55 -9.21 -7.74 0.11
N PHE A 56 -9.77 -8.66 0.87
CA PHE A 56 -9.51 -10.08 0.71
C PHE A 56 -10.44 -10.64 -0.36
N SER A 57 -9.89 -11.30 -1.37
CA SER A 57 -10.66 -12.10 -2.32
C SER A 57 -10.49 -13.57 -1.97
N ASP A 58 -11.60 -14.25 -1.71
CA ASP A 58 -11.67 -15.71 -1.65
C ASP A 58 -11.89 -16.34 -3.02
N THR A 59 -12.16 -15.52 -4.03
CA THR A 59 -12.27 -15.94 -5.43
C THR A 59 -10.86 -16.11 -6.01
N PRO A 60 -10.54 -17.30 -6.56
CA PRO A 60 -9.30 -17.51 -7.30
C PRO A 60 -9.39 -16.88 -8.69
N TYR A 61 -8.28 -16.30 -9.16
CA TYR A 61 -8.10 -15.81 -10.53
C TYR A 61 -6.93 -16.54 -11.16
N GLU A 62 -6.99 -16.88 -12.45
CA GLU A 62 -5.82 -17.40 -13.13
C GLU A 62 -4.80 -16.28 -13.40
N LEU A 63 -3.53 -16.50 -13.03
CA LEU A 63 -2.45 -15.57 -13.34
C LEU A 63 -2.05 -15.73 -14.80
N VAL A 64 -2.41 -14.76 -15.64
CA VAL A 64 -2.15 -14.80 -17.09
C VAL A 64 -0.73 -14.35 -17.42
N ASP A 65 -0.24 -13.28 -16.77
CA ASP A 65 1.10 -12.77 -17.04
C ASP A 65 1.62 -11.88 -15.90
N VAL A 66 2.93 -11.63 -15.91
CA VAL A 66 3.63 -10.65 -15.06
C VAL A 66 4.51 -9.78 -15.96
N ILE A 67 4.13 -8.52 -16.11
CA ILE A 67 4.77 -7.62 -17.08
C ILE A 67 5.36 -6.40 -16.41
N ASP A 68 6.39 -5.83 -17.04
CA ASP A 68 7.00 -4.59 -16.59
C ASP A 68 6.01 -3.42 -16.72
N PHE A 69 5.95 -2.60 -15.68
CA PHE A 69 5.17 -1.38 -15.69
C PHE A 69 6.06 -0.22 -16.18
N PRO A 70 5.66 0.52 -17.23
CA PRO A 70 6.57 1.42 -17.95
C PRO A 70 6.97 2.68 -17.16
N ARG A 71 6.21 3.04 -16.12
CA ARG A 71 6.42 4.27 -15.33
C ARG A 71 6.22 3.97 -13.84
N PRO A 72 7.12 3.19 -13.24
CA PRO A 72 6.97 2.88 -11.83
C PRO A 72 7.32 4.13 -11.00
N ASP A 73 6.59 4.33 -9.92
CA ASP A 73 6.66 5.54 -9.11
C ASP A 73 6.55 5.16 -7.62
N PRO A 74 7.67 5.15 -6.88
CA PRO A 74 7.68 4.80 -5.47
C PRO A 74 6.83 5.76 -4.62
N ALA A 75 6.79 7.05 -4.95
CA ALA A 75 6.05 8.06 -4.20
C ALA A 75 4.52 7.85 -4.31
N GLN A 76 4.08 7.21 -5.39
CA GLN A 76 2.67 6.86 -5.63
C GLN A 76 2.33 5.41 -5.27
N GLY A 77 3.31 4.63 -4.80
CA GLY A 77 3.16 3.20 -4.56
C GLY A 77 2.89 2.40 -5.83
N ILE A 78 3.46 2.82 -6.96
CA ILE A 78 3.38 2.13 -8.26
C ILE A 78 4.66 1.31 -8.42
N ALA A 79 4.55 -0.01 -8.29
CA ALA A 79 5.66 -0.94 -8.39
C ALA A 79 6.13 -1.16 -9.84
N PRO A 80 7.36 -1.67 -10.06
CA PRO A 80 7.90 -1.97 -11.38
C PRO A 80 7.16 -3.00 -12.23
N HIS A 81 6.23 -3.79 -11.67
CA HIS A 81 5.50 -4.81 -12.42
C HIS A 81 4.00 -4.74 -12.17
N LEU A 82 3.22 -5.26 -13.12
CA LEU A 82 1.81 -5.56 -12.97
C LEU A 82 1.53 -7.03 -13.29
N ILE A 83 0.47 -7.57 -12.69
CA ILE A 83 -0.07 -8.89 -13.02
C ILE A 83 -1.29 -8.75 -13.93
N LEU A 84 -1.45 -9.68 -14.86
CA LEU A 84 -2.67 -9.84 -15.67
C LEU A 84 -3.46 -11.04 -15.17
N LEU A 85 -4.79 -10.88 -15.09
CA LEU A 85 -5.72 -11.92 -14.66
C LEU A 85 -6.61 -12.35 -15.84
N ASP A 86 -7.19 -13.54 -15.73
CA ASP A 86 -8.14 -14.13 -16.68
C ASP A 86 -9.43 -13.32 -16.87
N ASP A 87 -9.86 -12.58 -15.84
CA ASP A 87 -10.99 -11.66 -15.91
C ASP A 87 -10.69 -10.36 -16.69
N GLY A 88 -9.50 -10.25 -17.27
CA GLY A 88 -9.04 -9.12 -18.07
C GLY A 88 -8.48 -7.96 -17.26
N ARG A 89 -8.39 -8.06 -15.93
CA ARG A 89 -7.80 -7.00 -15.10
C ARG A 89 -6.27 -7.05 -15.13
N GLY A 90 -5.67 -5.86 -15.21
CA GLY A 90 -4.27 -5.63 -14.89
C GLY A 90 -4.14 -4.93 -13.53
N ILE A 91 -3.37 -5.49 -12.60
CA ILE A 91 -3.18 -4.93 -11.26
C ILE A 91 -1.69 -4.71 -11.00
N ASN A 92 -1.29 -3.47 -10.74
CA ASN A 92 0.08 -3.16 -10.37
C ASN A 92 0.43 -3.79 -9.01
N LEU A 93 1.62 -4.39 -8.87
CA LEU A 93 2.01 -5.09 -7.64
C LEU A 93 1.99 -4.18 -6.41
N GLY A 94 2.24 -2.87 -6.56
CA GLY A 94 2.15 -1.91 -5.45
C GLY A 94 0.72 -1.66 -4.93
N ARG A 95 -0.29 -2.21 -5.60
CA ARG A 95 -1.70 -2.23 -5.14
C ARG A 95 -2.11 -3.56 -4.52
N ILE A 96 -1.16 -4.47 -4.32
CA ILE A 96 -1.40 -5.81 -3.78
C ILE A 96 -0.62 -5.95 -2.48
N ALA A 97 -1.28 -6.38 -1.41
CA ALA A 97 -0.62 -6.70 -0.15
C ALA A 97 0.00 -8.10 -0.19
N ARG A 98 -0.71 -9.07 -0.77
CA ARG A 98 -0.30 -10.46 -0.83
C ARG A 98 -0.93 -11.20 -2.01
N ILE A 99 -0.16 -12.11 -2.61
CA ILE A 99 -0.62 -13.08 -3.62
C ILE A 99 -0.26 -14.47 -3.12
N THR A 100 -1.25 -15.36 -3.06
CA THR A 100 -1.06 -16.75 -2.62
C THR A 100 -1.61 -17.78 -3.58
N ILE A 101 -1.17 -19.02 -3.42
CA ILE A 101 -1.71 -20.20 -4.11
C ILE A 101 -2.36 -21.16 -3.11
N GLY A 102 -3.33 -21.95 -3.58
CA GLY A 102 -3.99 -22.99 -2.80
C GLY A 102 -5.03 -22.48 -1.78
N THR A 103 -4.69 -21.51 -0.94
CA THR A 103 -5.62 -20.91 0.04
C THR A 103 -5.48 -19.39 0.14
N PRO A 104 -6.60 -18.64 0.24
CA PRO A 104 -6.61 -17.19 0.47
C PRO A 104 -6.30 -16.81 1.93
N TYR A 105 -6.70 -17.65 2.88
CA TYR A 105 -6.62 -17.39 4.32
C TYR A 105 -5.55 -18.28 4.96
N SER A 106 -4.71 -17.68 5.82
CA SER A 106 -3.61 -18.34 6.54
C SER A 106 -2.78 -19.32 5.69
N PRO A 107 -2.23 -18.86 4.54
CA PRO A 107 -1.40 -19.69 3.68
C PRO A 107 -0.09 -20.06 4.38
N PRO A 108 0.44 -21.27 4.15
CA PRO A 108 1.81 -21.58 4.54
C PRO A 108 2.80 -20.74 3.71
N GLU A 109 4.02 -20.53 4.21
CA GLU A 109 4.96 -19.57 3.62
C GLU A 109 5.34 -19.91 2.17
N GLU A 110 5.44 -21.19 1.85
CA GLU A 110 5.72 -21.70 0.51
C GLU A 110 4.62 -21.33 -0.51
N ASN A 111 3.40 -21.06 -0.04
CA ASN A 111 2.27 -20.68 -0.86
C ASN A 111 2.15 -19.16 -1.03
N ILE A 112 3.03 -18.36 -0.41
CA ILE A 112 3.08 -16.90 -0.58
C ILE A 112 4.01 -16.59 -1.75
N LEU A 113 3.42 -16.23 -2.89
CA LEU A 113 4.15 -15.88 -4.10
C LEU A 113 4.73 -14.46 -4.02
N TYR A 114 3.92 -13.54 -3.49
CA TYR A 114 4.27 -12.13 -3.32
C TYR A 114 3.65 -11.58 -2.03
N GLN A 115 4.41 -10.75 -1.33
CA GLN A 115 3.97 -10.01 -0.15
C GLN A 115 4.68 -8.67 -0.08
N GLU A 116 3.89 -7.60 -0.08
CA GLU A 116 4.42 -6.24 -0.03
C GLU A 116 4.91 -5.92 1.39
N SER A 117 6.23 -5.77 1.53
CA SER A 117 6.89 -5.57 2.81
C SER A 117 6.84 -4.10 3.27
N PHE A 118 6.92 -3.15 2.33
CA PHE A 118 6.95 -1.72 2.61
C PHE A 118 5.62 -1.21 3.18
N LEU A 119 4.49 -1.69 2.62
CA LEU A 119 3.18 -1.25 3.06
C LEU A 119 2.78 -1.87 4.39
N MET A 120 3.17 -3.12 4.68
CA MET A 120 2.83 -3.78 5.94
C MET A 120 3.45 -3.10 7.16
N GLU A 121 4.72 -2.68 7.10
CA GLU A 121 5.33 -1.88 8.17
C GLU A 121 4.63 -0.53 8.35
N SER A 122 4.30 0.15 7.25
CA SER A 122 3.60 1.43 7.31
C SER A 122 2.19 1.30 7.89
N LEU A 123 1.50 0.19 7.63
CA LEU A 123 0.16 -0.15 8.15
C LEU A 123 0.22 -0.51 9.64
N LEU A 124 1.18 -1.32 10.07
CA LEU A 124 1.43 -1.65 11.48
C LEU A 124 1.81 -0.40 12.30
N LEU A 125 2.58 0.52 11.71
CA LEU A 125 2.87 1.83 12.31
C LEU A 125 1.64 2.76 12.27
N ARG A 126 0.72 2.57 11.33
CA ARG A 126 -0.54 3.34 11.23
C ARG A 126 -1.57 2.92 12.26
N GLU A 127 -1.69 1.63 12.58
CA GLU A 127 -2.55 1.14 13.67
C GLU A 127 -2.16 1.80 15.00
N ARG A 128 -0.86 1.95 15.27
CA ARG A 128 -0.37 2.74 16.42
C ARG A 128 -0.75 4.22 16.37
N ARG A 129 -1.01 4.77 15.18
CA ARG A 129 -1.43 6.16 14.97
C ARG A 129 -2.94 6.36 14.93
N LEU A 130 -3.77 5.31 14.97
CA LEU A 130 -5.23 5.40 15.08
C LEU A 130 -5.68 5.63 16.54
N SER A 131 -5.06 6.59 17.22
CA SER A 131 -5.55 7.04 18.53
C SER A 131 -6.89 7.76 18.36
N HIS A 132 -7.71 7.80 19.41
CA HIS A 132 -8.96 8.56 19.41
C HIS A 132 -8.77 10.01 18.93
N ALA A 133 -7.61 10.61 19.24
CA ALA A 133 -7.26 11.95 18.80
C ALA A 133 -7.09 12.07 17.28
N SER A 134 -6.40 11.12 16.63
CA SER A 134 -6.15 11.18 15.18
C SER A 134 -7.41 10.87 14.36
N ILE A 135 -8.29 10.00 14.87
CA ILE A 135 -9.60 9.74 14.27
C ILE A 135 -10.45 11.02 14.35
N ALA A 136 -10.53 11.65 15.52
CA ALA A 136 -11.29 12.87 15.70
C ALA A 136 -10.79 14.03 14.82
N GLU A 137 -9.48 14.17 14.65
CA GLU A 137 -8.86 15.19 13.79
C GLU A 137 -9.20 14.96 12.32
N ARG A 138 -9.03 13.74 11.81
CA ARG A 138 -9.31 13.39 10.41
C ARG A 138 -10.80 13.46 10.07
N SER A 139 -11.68 13.02 10.97
CA SER A 139 -13.12 13.14 10.80
C SER A 139 -13.57 14.59 10.69
N LYS A 140 -12.98 15.51 11.49
CA LYS A 140 -13.26 16.95 11.39
C LYS A 140 -12.84 17.53 10.04
N ILE A 141 -11.70 17.13 9.50
CA ILE A 141 -11.22 17.59 8.19
C ILE A 141 -12.16 17.14 7.07
N LEU A 142 -12.60 15.88 7.08
CA LEU A 142 -13.56 15.33 6.11
C LEU A 142 -14.91 16.03 6.17
N LEU A 143 -15.45 16.19 7.38
CA LEU A 143 -16.74 16.84 7.60
C LEU A 143 -16.67 18.31 7.20
N GLY A 144 -15.55 18.98 7.43
CA GLY A 144 -15.29 20.34 6.93
C GLY A 144 -15.36 20.42 5.40
N ARG A 145 -14.75 19.46 4.69
CA ARG A 145 -14.80 19.40 3.22
C ARG A 145 -16.22 19.15 2.68
N LEU A 146 -16.96 18.24 3.28
CA LEU A 146 -18.35 17.94 2.88
C LEU A 146 -19.30 19.10 3.16
N LEU A 147 -19.06 19.88 4.22
CA LEU A 147 -19.86 21.03 4.61
C LEU A 147 -19.38 22.36 4.00
N GLY A 148 -18.36 22.34 3.13
CA GLY A 148 -17.79 23.55 2.52
C GLY A 148 -17.13 24.51 3.50
N LYS A 149 -16.77 24.06 4.70
CA LYS A 149 -16.12 24.90 5.73
C LYS A 149 -14.60 24.92 5.53
N PRO A 150 -13.94 26.09 5.68
CA PRO A 150 -12.49 26.17 5.59
C PRO A 150 -11.85 25.30 6.68
N ILE A 151 -10.86 24.49 6.30
CA ILE A 151 -10.11 23.63 7.21
C ILE A 151 -9.44 24.52 8.26
N ASP A 152 -9.77 24.29 9.54
CA ASP A 152 -9.17 25.03 10.65
C ASP A 152 -7.69 24.65 10.76
N LYS A 153 -6.80 25.60 10.44
CA LYS A 153 -5.34 25.43 10.41
C LYS A 153 -4.74 25.09 11.80
N ARG A 154 -5.54 25.11 12.86
CA ARG A 154 -5.15 24.66 14.21
C ARG A 154 -5.23 23.15 14.39
N LEU A 155 -5.90 22.43 13.49
CA LEU A 155 -6.08 20.97 13.49
C LEU A 155 -5.09 20.25 12.53
N THR A 156 -3.94 20.86 12.26
CA THR A 156 -2.92 20.31 11.35
C THR A 156 -1.51 20.41 11.96
N ARG A 157 -1.42 20.36 13.29
CA ARG A 157 -0.14 20.30 14.02
C ARG A 157 -0.18 19.13 14.99
N ASP A 158 0.36 18.00 14.56
CA ASP A 158 1.59 17.40 15.10
C ASP A 158 2.05 16.24 14.19
#